data_AF-A0A970ECS4-F1
#
_entry.id   AF-A0A970ECS4-F1
#
_cell.length_a   1.000
_cell.length_b   1.000
_cell.length_c   1.000
_cell.angle_alpha   90.00
_cell.angle_beta   90.00
_cell.angle_gamma   90.00
#
_symmetry.space_group_name_H-M   'P 1'
#
loop_
_entity.id
_entity.type
_entity.pdbx_description
1 polymer ?
#
loop_
_entity_poly.entity_id
_entity_poly.type
_entity_poly.pdbx_seq_one_letter_code
_entity_poly.pdbx_strand_id
1 'polypeptide(L)'
;MNGKQGKKAPSPWQSIIAGVLVVLVLASLVQPAIKRVLAGGTLINPVYFSAEDAAAGLSDSGKEIVLDFRSEDILCFLAEENGRLAFYPFLRKFNLYYSAASPEENMFGLVAAGNDLYIFNTTDLPGAHNVQLVSPAGEAIAPVREVHLREKNKPVLASIFVINDYENNPGNYRKIVLNAEGQPLNAYDNEFENPQFLLVTSSPATNFRAKTLELTAKDVSAYTDKRSNLLAAFKETVNKAAETEAFAIAGRDTEAENIIYLQATLGDYIKVEDKKRFYTWTHNIYYTLYLSGPNHNLMTRSEHHYLDRSLFDRDGLNGINTYYRLAADNTLAPLFQYYLLNDPGWQIARTAEPAAMPGEAN
;
A
#
# COMPACT_ATOMS: atom_id res chain seq x y z
N MET A 1 59.74 14.20 55.98
CA MET A 1 59.65 14.54 54.54
C MET A 1 58.20 14.86 54.22
N ASN A 2 57.83 16.13 54.07
CA ASN A 2 56.49 16.57 53.66
C ASN A 2 56.67 17.80 52.77
N GLY A 3 56.85 17.56 51.47
CA GLY A 3 56.89 18.61 50.46
C GLY A 3 55.48 19.11 50.17
N LYS A 4 55.05 20.19 50.83
CA LYS A 4 53.83 20.91 50.46
C LYS A 4 54.09 21.63 49.12
N GLN A 5 53.58 21.07 48.02
CA GLN A 5 53.49 21.78 46.75
C GLN A 5 52.50 22.94 46.90
N GLY A 6 53.01 24.18 46.85
CA GLY A 6 52.19 25.38 46.76
C GLY A 6 51.46 25.41 45.42
N LYS A 7 50.12 25.38 45.47
CA LYS A 7 49.27 25.61 44.29
C LYS A 7 49.46 27.07 43.84
N LYS A 8 50.23 27.28 42.78
CA LYS A 8 50.27 28.57 42.07
C LYS A 8 48.87 28.84 41.50
N ALA A 9 48.36 30.05 41.71
CA ALA A 9 47.10 30.49 41.14
C ALA A 9 47.17 30.40 39.59
N PRO A 10 46.11 29.93 38.92
CA PRO A 10 46.09 29.81 37.47
C PRO A 10 46.27 31.17 36.81
N SER A 11 46.99 31.20 35.69
CA SER A 11 47.21 32.44 34.95
C SER A 11 45.89 32.93 34.32
N PRO A 12 45.73 34.25 34.06
CA PRO A 12 44.54 34.80 33.42
C PRO A 12 44.17 34.09 32.10
N TRP A 13 45.18 33.63 31.37
CA TRP A 13 45.03 32.84 30.15
C TRP A 13 44.41 31.45 30.39
N GLN A 14 44.75 30.79 31.50
CA GLN A 14 44.14 29.52 31.89
C GLN A 14 42.66 29.70 32.26
N SER A 15 42.29 30.83 32.85
CA SER A 15 40.89 31.16 33.14
C SER A 15 40.08 31.46 31.87
N ILE A 16 40.66 32.13 30.88
CA ILE A 16 40.00 32.40 29.58
C ILE A 16 39.80 31.09 28.80
N ILE A 17 40.84 30.24 28.72
CA ILE A 17 40.76 28.94 28.04
C ILE A 17 39.73 28.03 28.72
N ALA A 18 39.69 28.02 30.06
CA ALA A 18 38.68 27.29 30.81
C ALA A 18 37.26 27.82 30.54
N GLY A 19 37.08 29.14 30.44
CA GLY A 19 35.79 29.75 30.09
C GLY A 19 35.32 29.36 28.69
N VAL A 20 36.20 29.40 27.68
CA VAL A 20 35.89 28.97 26.31
C VAL A 20 35.56 27.48 26.25
N LEU A 21 36.31 26.63 26.95
CA LEU A 21 36.03 25.20 27.05
C LEU A 21 34.69 24.92 27.71
N VAL A 22 34.33 25.64 28.77
CA VAL A 22 33.02 25.50 29.44
C VAL A 22 31.89 25.89 28.49
N VAL A 23 32.04 26.98 27.72
CA VAL A 23 31.05 27.38 26.72
C VAL A 23 30.93 26.35 25.60
N LEU A 24 32.05 25.79 25.12
CA LEU A 24 32.03 24.73 24.09
C LEU A 24 31.43 23.43 24.60
N VAL A 25 31.71 23.05 25.85
CA VAL A 25 31.12 21.86 26.51
C VAL A 25 29.63 22.06 26.77
N LEU A 26 29.21 23.25 27.20
CA LEU A 26 27.79 23.58 27.34
C LEU A 26 27.10 23.57 25.98
N ALA A 27 27.70 24.15 24.93
CA ALA A 27 27.15 24.12 23.58
C ALA A 27 27.03 22.68 23.03
N SER A 28 28.03 21.82 23.29
CA SER A 28 28.03 20.42 22.85
C SER A 28 27.10 19.50 23.66
N LEU A 29 26.77 19.86 24.91
CA LEU A 29 25.75 19.16 25.71
C LEU A 29 24.33 19.65 25.40
N VAL A 30 24.19 20.94 25.08
CA VAL A 30 22.92 21.56 24.75
C VAL A 30 22.46 21.16 23.35
N GLN A 31 23.36 21.01 22.37
CA GLN A 31 22.97 20.61 21.01
C GLN A 31 22.24 19.25 20.94
N PRO A 32 22.72 18.16 21.54
CA PRO A 32 22.01 16.87 21.58
C PRO A 32 20.70 16.95 22.36
N ALA A 33 20.66 17.72 23.46
CA ALA A 33 19.44 17.91 24.25
C ALA A 33 18.37 18.71 23.47
N ILE A 34 18.78 19.76 22.77
CA ILE A 34 17.94 20.54 21.85
C ILE A 34 17.47 19.65 20.70
N LYS A 35 18.35 18.89 20.05
CA LYS A 35 17.95 17.93 19.00
C LYS A 35 16.93 16.91 19.52
N ARG A 36 17.11 16.41 20.75
CA ARG A 36 16.19 15.46 21.39
C ARG A 36 14.82 16.06 21.74
N VAL A 37 14.79 17.30 22.24
CA VAL A 37 13.55 18.02 22.54
C VAL A 37 12.82 18.44 21.26
N LEU A 38 13.57 18.82 20.22
CA LEU A 38 13.01 19.24 18.94
C LEU A 38 12.51 18.06 18.09
N ALA A 39 13.14 16.90 18.18
CA ALA A 39 12.73 15.66 17.50
C ALA A 39 11.73 14.80 18.31
N GLY A 40 11.11 15.33 19.37
CA GLY A 40 10.08 14.59 20.12
C GLY A 40 10.60 13.36 20.88
N GLY A 41 11.90 13.28 21.19
CA GLY A 41 12.50 12.23 22.02
C GLY A 41 13.31 11.17 21.26
N THR A 42 13.25 11.11 19.93
CA THR A 42 14.06 10.19 19.12
C THR A 42 15.33 10.88 18.60
N LEU A 43 16.48 10.28 18.88
CA LEU A 43 17.82 10.83 18.58
C LEU A 43 18.25 10.66 17.11
N ILE A 44 17.35 10.24 16.22
CA ILE A 44 17.74 9.55 14.97
C ILE A 44 17.52 10.43 13.71
N ASN A 45 16.67 11.45 13.76
CA ASN A 45 16.37 12.23 12.56
C ASN A 45 17.33 13.41 12.38
N PRO A 46 17.99 13.55 11.21
CA PRO A 46 18.83 14.70 10.93
C PRO A 46 18.00 16.00 10.95
N VAL A 47 18.63 17.07 11.45
CA VAL A 47 18.05 18.42 11.57
C VAL A 47 18.77 19.32 10.59
N TYR A 48 18.01 20.08 9.81
CA TYR A 48 18.53 20.95 8.77
C TYR A 48 18.16 22.41 9.05
N PHE A 49 19.07 23.33 8.76
CA PHE A 49 18.87 24.77 9.01
C PHE A 49 18.23 25.47 7.82
N SER A 50 18.30 24.87 6.64
CA SER A 50 17.72 25.37 5.40
C SER A 50 17.20 24.22 4.53
N ALA A 51 16.44 24.56 3.49
CA ALA A 51 16.01 23.58 2.51
C ALA A 51 17.21 23.05 1.70
N GLU A 52 18.20 23.91 1.46
CA GLU A 52 19.43 23.60 0.74
C GLU A 52 20.29 22.59 1.52
N ASP A 53 20.35 22.74 2.85
CA ASP A 53 21.02 21.75 3.72
C ASP A 53 20.29 20.40 3.69
N ALA A 54 18.96 20.40 3.69
CA ALA A 54 18.15 19.19 3.61
C ALA A 54 18.33 18.49 2.26
N ALA A 55 18.34 19.25 1.17
CA ALA A 55 18.61 18.76 -0.17
C ALA A 55 20.01 18.15 -0.28
N ALA A 56 21.04 18.86 0.22
CA ALA A 56 22.42 18.38 0.23
C ALA A 56 22.54 17.06 1.01
N GLY A 57 21.88 16.95 2.18
CA GLY A 57 21.88 15.71 2.97
C GLY A 57 21.28 14.52 2.23
N LEU A 58 20.25 14.71 1.41
CA LEU A 58 19.70 13.66 0.55
C LEU A 58 20.65 13.32 -0.59
N SER A 59 21.21 14.31 -1.27
CA SER A 59 22.15 14.11 -2.39
C SER A 59 23.45 13.43 -1.97
N ASP A 60 24.01 13.79 -0.82
CA ASP A 60 25.18 13.13 -0.22
C ASP A 60 24.90 11.66 0.12
N SER A 61 23.62 11.32 0.33
CA SER A 61 23.16 9.95 0.53
C SER A 61 22.88 9.19 -0.77
N GLY A 62 23.28 9.74 -1.93
CA GLY A 62 23.12 9.14 -3.25
C GLY A 62 21.72 9.28 -3.86
N LYS A 63 20.89 10.19 -3.36
CA LYS A 63 19.51 10.41 -3.83
C LYS A 63 19.46 11.59 -4.81
N GLU A 64 18.82 11.40 -5.95
CA GLU A 64 18.62 12.47 -6.94
C GLU A 64 17.27 13.15 -6.72
N ILE A 65 17.27 14.44 -6.40
CA ILE A 65 16.02 15.18 -6.18
C ILE A 65 15.40 15.53 -7.53
N VAL A 66 14.17 15.06 -7.76
CA VAL A 66 13.42 15.28 -9.00
C VAL A 66 12.30 16.31 -8.81
N LEU A 67 11.87 16.55 -7.58
CA LEU A 67 10.91 17.60 -7.25
C LEU A 67 11.13 18.14 -5.83
N ASP A 68 10.95 19.45 -5.72
CA ASP A 68 10.93 20.21 -4.47
C ASP A 68 9.53 20.83 -4.31
N PHE A 69 8.92 20.61 -3.14
CA PHE A 69 7.69 21.25 -2.71
C PHE A 69 7.91 21.96 -1.37
N ARG A 70 7.50 23.23 -1.30
CA ARG A 70 7.63 24.07 -0.10
C ARG A 70 6.30 24.71 0.25
N SER A 71 5.98 24.69 1.53
CA SER A 71 4.87 25.42 2.15
C SER A 71 5.38 26.13 3.41
N GLU A 72 4.49 26.78 4.16
CA GLU A 72 4.85 27.41 5.43
C GLU A 72 5.35 26.39 6.46
N ASP A 73 4.66 25.24 6.55
CA ASP A 73 4.86 24.25 7.62
C ASP A 73 5.64 22.99 7.19
N ILE A 74 5.68 22.69 5.89
CA ILE A 74 6.34 21.50 5.35
C ILE A 74 7.26 21.83 4.16
N LEU A 75 8.39 21.14 4.12
CA LEU A 75 9.26 20.98 2.96
C LEU A 75 9.21 19.51 2.54
N CYS A 76 9.09 19.21 1.25
CA CYS A 76 9.13 17.84 0.78
C CYS A 76 9.96 17.73 -0.50
N PHE A 77 10.84 16.74 -0.53
CA PHE A 77 11.55 16.36 -1.75
C PHE A 77 11.01 15.03 -2.26
N LEU A 78 10.73 14.94 -3.55
CA LEU A 78 10.65 13.66 -4.24
C LEU A 78 12.05 13.37 -4.77
N ALA A 79 12.60 12.22 -4.39
CA ALA A 79 13.92 11.81 -4.83
C ALA A 79 13.93 10.39 -5.38
N GLU A 80 14.80 10.15 -6.35
CA GLU A 80 15.08 8.85 -6.92
C GLU A 80 16.27 8.19 -6.19
N GLU A 81 16.08 6.94 -5.80
CA GLU A 81 17.11 6.07 -5.22
C GLU A 81 17.02 4.68 -5.84
N ASN A 82 18.09 4.23 -6.52
CA ASN A 82 18.14 2.91 -7.17
C ASN A 82 16.95 2.64 -8.13
N GLY A 83 16.55 3.68 -8.88
CA GLY A 83 15.43 3.60 -9.81
C GLY A 83 14.06 3.60 -9.15
N ARG A 84 13.93 3.98 -7.86
CA ARG A 84 12.66 4.09 -7.14
C ARG A 84 12.45 5.52 -6.65
N LEU A 85 11.23 6.01 -6.79
CA LEU A 85 10.82 7.33 -6.34
C LEU A 85 10.27 7.25 -4.92
N ALA A 86 10.71 8.17 -4.06
CA ALA A 86 10.22 8.28 -2.69
C ALA A 86 10.09 9.75 -2.26
N PHE A 87 9.05 10.04 -1.49
CA PHE A 87 8.85 11.34 -0.87
C PHE A 87 9.56 11.44 0.48
N TYR A 88 10.25 12.54 0.70
CA TYR A 88 11.01 12.87 1.91
C TYR A 88 10.42 14.15 2.50
N PRO A 89 9.41 14.04 3.39
CA PRO A 89 8.80 15.19 4.06
C PRO A 89 9.58 15.65 5.29
N PHE A 90 9.69 16.95 5.46
CA PHE A 90 10.34 17.64 6.56
C PHE A 90 9.40 18.67 7.18
N LEU A 91 9.12 18.51 8.46
CA LEU A 91 8.35 19.47 9.25
C LEU A 91 9.22 20.68 9.61
N ARG A 92 8.65 21.87 9.53
CA ARG A 92 9.30 23.10 9.97
C ARG A 92 8.91 23.43 11.41
N LYS A 93 9.89 23.64 12.28
CA LYS A 93 9.68 24.12 13.66
C LYS A 93 10.81 25.03 14.08
N PHE A 94 10.49 26.23 14.60
CA PHE A 94 11.49 27.25 14.97
C PHE A 94 12.49 27.58 13.85
N ASN A 95 12.04 27.63 12.59
CA ASN A 95 12.87 27.81 11.39
C ASN A 95 13.92 26.71 11.14
N LEU A 96 13.73 25.53 11.71
CA LEU A 96 14.54 24.35 11.46
C LEU A 96 13.65 23.28 10.81
N TYR A 97 14.25 22.44 9.96
CA TYR A 97 13.59 21.35 9.28
C TYR A 97 13.95 20.01 9.91
N TYR A 98 12.94 19.17 10.15
CA TYR A 98 13.06 17.86 10.77
C TYR A 98 12.36 16.84 9.90
N SER A 99 12.99 15.69 9.64
CA SER A 99 12.30 14.59 8.95
C SER A 99 11.03 14.21 9.71
N ALA A 100 9.89 14.22 9.02
CA ALA A 100 8.58 13.91 9.60
C ALA A 100 8.47 12.41 9.94
N ALA A 101 9.02 11.57 9.06
CA ALA A 101 9.21 10.12 9.15
C ALA A 101 10.07 9.70 7.95
N SER A 102 10.88 8.64 8.06
CA SER A 102 11.55 8.11 6.87
C SER A 102 10.50 7.59 5.86
N PRO A 103 10.79 7.49 4.55
CA PRO A 103 9.85 6.89 3.59
C PRO A 103 9.44 5.47 3.97
N GLU A 104 10.32 4.73 4.65
CA GLU A 104 10.07 3.38 5.16
C GLU A 104 9.09 3.38 6.35
N GLU A 105 9.10 4.46 7.15
CA GLU A 105 8.20 4.65 8.30
C GLU A 105 6.88 5.33 7.91
N ASN A 106 6.87 6.17 6.87
CA ASN A 106 5.68 6.81 6.34
C ASN A 106 4.99 5.93 5.29
N MET A 107 4.63 4.71 5.68
CA MET A 107 4.01 3.73 4.79
C MET A 107 2.70 4.20 4.15
N PHE A 108 2.07 5.24 4.70
CA PHE A 108 0.79 5.77 4.25
C PHE A 108 0.91 7.03 3.40
N GLY A 109 2.10 7.64 3.33
CA GLY A 109 2.32 8.90 2.61
C GLY A 109 1.55 10.07 3.24
N LEU A 110 1.26 10.05 4.54
CA LEU A 110 0.47 11.07 5.23
C LEU A 110 1.33 11.83 6.24
N VAL A 111 1.28 13.16 6.21
CA VAL A 111 1.98 14.01 7.19
C VAL A 111 1.09 15.16 7.62
N ALA A 112 0.80 15.24 8.93
CA ALA A 112 0.13 16.39 9.51
C ALA A 112 1.16 17.47 9.87
N ALA A 113 0.94 18.70 9.43
CA ALA A 113 1.75 19.86 9.78
C ALA A 113 0.83 21.07 10.00
N GLY A 114 0.94 21.72 11.16
CA GLY A 114 0.00 22.78 11.54
C GLY A 114 -1.44 22.25 11.70
N ASN A 115 -2.37 22.84 10.96
CA ASN A 115 -3.76 22.40 10.88
C ASN A 115 -4.07 21.61 9.59
N ASP A 116 -3.05 21.34 8.77
CA ASP A 116 -3.23 20.74 7.45
C ASP A 116 -2.69 19.30 7.40
N LEU A 117 -3.31 18.48 6.56
CA LEU A 117 -2.85 17.12 6.26
C LEU A 117 -2.30 17.08 4.84
N TYR A 118 -1.02 16.76 4.72
CA TYR A 118 -0.31 16.59 3.46
C TYR A 118 -0.35 15.11 3.07
N ILE A 119 -0.71 14.84 1.81
CA ILE A 119 -0.72 13.49 1.24
C ILE A 119 0.26 13.44 0.08
N PHE A 120 1.23 12.55 0.20
CA PHE A 120 2.26 12.27 -0.79
C PHE A 120 1.96 10.92 -1.44
N ASN A 121 1.68 10.93 -2.74
CA ASN A 121 1.20 9.75 -3.44
C ASN A 121 1.97 9.56 -4.75
N THR A 122 2.38 8.33 -5.02
CA THR A 122 2.80 7.89 -6.35
C THR A 122 1.73 6.96 -6.92
N THR A 123 1.46 7.07 -8.22
CA THR A 123 0.47 6.26 -8.93
C THR A 123 1.10 5.72 -10.19
N ASP A 124 1.19 4.40 -10.28
CA ASP A 124 1.79 3.66 -11.40
C ASP A 124 0.74 2.96 -12.27
N LEU A 125 -0.52 3.36 -12.15
CA LEU A 125 -1.63 2.80 -12.92
C LEU A 125 -1.46 3.11 -14.42
N PRO A 126 -1.48 2.08 -15.30
CA PRO A 126 -1.44 2.30 -16.74
C PRO A 126 -2.58 3.20 -17.22
N GLY A 127 -2.24 4.23 -18.00
CA GLY A 127 -3.22 5.20 -18.51
C GLY A 127 -3.61 6.29 -17.51
N ALA A 128 -3.05 6.32 -16.30
CA ALA A 128 -3.24 7.42 -15.37
C ALA A 128 -2.73 8.74 -15.99
N HIS A 129 -3.59 9.75 -15.96
CA HIS A 129 -3.31 11.08 -16.47
C HIS A 129 -3.34 12.13 -15.37
N ASN A 130 -4.29 12.02 -14.44
CA ASN A 130 -4.51 12.95 -13.32
C ASN A 130 -4.97 12.16 -12.07
N VAL A 131 -4.66 12.64 -10.87
CA VAL A 131 -5.21 12.14 -9.61
C VAL A 131 -5.97 13.26 -8.89
N GLN A 132 -7.15 12.96 -8.37
CA GLN A 132 -7.90 13.87 -7.51
C GLN A 132 -8.32 13.17 -6.22
N LEU A 133 -8.53 13.94 -5.16
CA LEU A 133 -9.29 13.48 -3.99
C LEU A 133 -10.73 13.99 -4.10
N VAL A 134 -11.69 13.21 -3.62
CA VAL A 134 -13.07 13.65 -3.43
C VAL A 134 -13.35 13.69 -1.94
N SER A 135 -13.73 14.84 -1.43
CA SER A 135 -14.04 15.06 -0.02
C SER A 135 -15.29 14.29 0.41
N PRO A 136 -15.53 14.14 1.72
CA PRO A 136 -16.78 13.57 2.24
C PRO A 136 -18.03 14.33 1.76
N ALA A 137 -17.91 15.62 1.46
CA ALA A 137 -18.99 16.45 0.91
C ALA A 137 -19.16 16.29 -0.61
N GLY A 138 -18.33 15.48 -1.27
CA GLY A 138 -18.35 15.27 -2.72
C GLY A 138 -17.55 16.29 -3.53
N GLU A 139 -16.75 17.13 -2.88
CA GLU A 139 -15.96 18.17 -3.55
C GLU A 139 -14.64 17.59 -4.06
N ALA A 140 -14.29 17.91 -5.30
CA ALA A 140 -13.00 17.52 -5.88
C ALA A 140 -11.88 18.43 -5.35
N ILE A 141 -10.81 17.80 -4.88
CA ILE A 141 -9.58 18.44 -4.40
C ILE A 141 -8.47 18.04 -5.37
N ALA A 142 -7.98 19.02 -6.13
CA ALA A 142 -6.84 18.86 -7.02
C ALA A 142 -5.52 18.79 -6.22
N PRO A 143 -4.49 18.13 -6.76
CA PRO A 143 -3.18 18.14 -6.15
C PRO A 143 -2.59 19.56 -6.22
N VAL A 144 -1.94 19.99 -5.14
CA VAL A 144 -1.20 21.26 -5.12
C VAL A 144 0.07 21.18 -5.98
N ARG A 145 0.56 19.96 -6.21
CA ARG A 145 1.69 19.67 -7.07
C ARG A 145 1.53 18.30 -7.69
N GLU A 146 1.75 18.20 -8.99
CA GLU A 146 1.73 16.94 -9.73
C GLU A 146 2.84 16.93 -10.78
N VAL A 147 3.50 15.79 -10.95
CA VAL A 147 4.51 15.57 -11.98
C VAL A 147 4.44 14.17 -12.57
N HIS A 148 4.56 14.09 -13.89
CA HIS A 148 4.70 12.82 -14.63
C HIS A 148 6.17 12.46 -14.72
N LEU A 149 6.52 11.32 -14.14
CA LEU A 149 7.87 10.79 -14.06
C LEU A 149 7.92 9.35 -14.58
N ARG A 150 9.11 8.75 -14.54
CA ARG A 150 9.29 7.34 -14.82
C ARG A 150 10.02 6.66 -13.67
N GLU A 151 9.49 5.54 -13.19
CA GLU A 151 10.17 4.67 -12.25
C GLU A 151 10.50 3.34 -12.96
N LYS A 152 11.79 2.99 -13.10
CA LYS A 152 12.24 1.79 -13.84
C LYS A 152 11.57 1.61 -15.21
N ASN A 153 11.45 2.70 -15.98
CA ASN A 153 10.75 2.79 -17.28
C ASN A 153 9.21 2.66 -17.25
N LYS A 154 8.59 2.55 -16.07
CA LYS A 154 7.13 2.62 -15.92
C LYS A 154 6.71 4.07 -15.72
N PRO A 155 5.65 4.56 -16.40
CA PRO A 155 5.11 5.88 -16.12
C PRO A 155 4.58 5.92 -14.69
N VAL A 156 4.95 6.95 -13.94
CA VAL A 156 4.47 7.19 -12.57
C VAL A 156 4.01 8.63 -12.47
N LEU A 157 2.84 8.82 -11.89
CA LEU A 157 2.29 10.12 -11.53
C LEU A 157 2.57 10.36 -10.05
N ALA A 158 3.35 11.37 -9.73
CA ALA A 158 3.62 11.76 -8.35
C ALA A 158 2.83 13.03 -8.03
N SER A 159 2.00 12.95 -6.98
CA SER A 159 1.04 14.00 -6.62
C SER A 159 1.14 14.32 -5.12
N ILE A 160 1.01 15.60 -4.81
CA ILE A 160 0.95 16.13 -3.45
C ILE A 160 -0.41 16.79 -3.26
N PHE A 161 -1.14 16.38 -2.24
CA PHE A 161 -2.41 17.00 -1.84
C PHE A 161 -2.27 17.68 -0.48
N VAL A 162 -3.13 18.66 -0.24
CA VAL A 162 -3.30 19.32 1.06
C VAL A 162 -4.78 19.31 1.38
N ILE A 163 -5.13 18.74 2.53
CA ILE A 163 -6.44 18.91 3.15
C ILE A 163 -6.26 19.99 4.21
N ASN A 164 -6.73 21.20 3.90
CA ASN A 164 -6.66 22.32 4.83
C ASN A 164 -7.60 22.09 6.00
N ASP A 165 -7.16 22.45 7.20
CA ASP A 165 -7.98 22.36 8.42
C ASP A 165 -8.63 20.97 8.59
N TYR A 166 -7.85 19.91 8.35
CA TYR A 166 -8.37 18.53 8.22
C TYR A 166 -9.07 18.05 9.50
N GLU A 167 -8.67 18.56 10.67
CA GLU A 167 -9.29 18.19 11.95
C GLU A 167 -10.75 18.62 12.06
N ASN A 168 -11.14 19.69 11.36
CA ASN A 168 -12.52 20.18 11.30
C ASN A 168 -13.29 19.61 10.09
N ASN A 169 -12.62 18.82 9.25
CA ASN A 169 -13.21 18.17 8.08
C ASN A 169 -13.02 16.64 8.13
N PRO A 170 -13.53 15.96 9.17
CA PRO A 170 -13.38 14.51 9.28
C PRO A 170 -14.22 13.77 8.22
N GLY A 171 -13.76 12.58 7.85
CA GLY A 171 -14.48 11.67 6.96
C GLY A 171 -13.57 10.90 6.03
N ASN A 172 -14.19 10.28 5.02
CA ASN A 172 -13.49 9.51 3.99
C ASN A 172 -13.27 10.36 2.75
N TYR A 173 -12.01 10.59 2.40
CA TYR A 173 -11.60 11.22 1.16
C TYR A 173 -11.26 10.14 0.14
N ARG A 174 -12.02 10.04 -0.96
CA ARG A 174 -11.81 9.01 -1.99
C ARG A 174 -10.74 9.48 -2.97
N LYS A 175 -9.72 8.67 -3.22
CA LYS A 175 -8.72 8.92 -4.26
C LYS A 175 -9.23 8.39 -5.60
N ILE A 176 -9.34 9.28 -6.58
CA ILE A 176 -9.76 8.95 -7.95
C ILE A 176 -8.61 9.23 -8.91
N VAL A 177 -8.18 8.20 -9.62
CA VAL A 177 -7.21 8.29 -10.71
C VAL A 177 -7.99 8.33 -12.02
N LEU A 178 -7.71 9.34 -12.84
CA LEU A 178 -8.41 9.61 -14.09
C LEU A 178 -7.51 9.32 -15.29
N ASN A 179 -8.08 8.79 -16.37
CA ASN A 179 -7.41 8.73 -17.67
C ASN A 179 -7.46 10.09 -18.40
N ALA A 180 -6.91 10.14 -19.61
CA ALA A 180 -6.87 11.37 -20.42
C ALA A 180 -8.27 11.89 -20.81
N GLU A 181 -9.27 11.00 -20.85
CA GLU A 181 -10.66 11.29 -21.14
C GLU A 181 -11.47 11.72 -19.90
N GLY A 182 -10.84 11.73 -18.71
CA GLY A 182 -11.49 12.10 -17.45
C GLY A 182 -12.35 10.99 -16.83
N GLN A 183 -12.17 9.73 -17.27
CA GLN A 183 -12.85 8.57 -16.70
C GLN A 183 -12.04 7.96 -15.54
N PRO A 184 -12.70 7.50 -14.47
CA PRO A 184 -12.03 6.87 -13.34
C PRO A 184 -11.42 5.51 -13.70
N LEU A 185 -10.22 5.24 -13.19
CA LEU A 185 -9.47 3.99 -13.36
C LEU A 185 -9.42 3.13 -12.10
N ASN A 186 -9.78 3.67 -10.94
CA ASN A 186 -9.70 2.98 -9.64
C ASN A 186 -10.92 3.22 -8.75
N ALA A 187 -12.00 3.80 -9.31
CA ALA A 187 -13.21 4.12 -8.58
C ALA A 187 -14.39 3.46 -9.29
N TYR A 188 -14.83 2.33 -8.76
CA TYR A 188 -15.89 1.49 -9.33
C TYR A 188 -17.12 1.51 -8.44
N ASP A 189 -18.30 1.34 -9.03
CA ASP A 189 -19.57 1.30 -8.31
C ASP A 189 -19.97 -0.13 -7.92
N ASN A 190 -19.44 -1.15 -8.63
CA ASN A 190 -19.63 -2.55 -8.29
C ASN A 190 -18.38 -3.43 -8.52
N GLU A 191 -18.32 -4.56 -7.82
CA GLU A 191 -17.17 -5.48 -7.79
C GLU A 191 -16.88 -6.20 -9.12
N PHE A 192 -17.77 -6.13 -10.10
CA PHE A 192 -17.62 -6.85 -11.38
C PHE A 192 -17.13 -5.95 -12.52
N GLU A 193 -16.89 -4.65 -12.28
CA GLU A 193 -16.41 -3.73 -13.31
C GLU A 193 -14.95 -3.99 -13.71
N ASN A 194 -14.06 -4.17 -12.73
CA ASN A 194 -12.66 -4.49 -12.99
C ASN A 194 -12.06 -5.49 -11.98
N PRO A 195 -12.62 -6.71 -11.89
CA PRO A 195 -12.10 -7.75 -11.02
C PRO A 195 -10.79 -8.35 -11.54
N GLN A 196 -10.03 -8.92 -10.61
CA GLN A 196 -8.93 -9.83 -10.86
C GLN A 196 -9.33 -11.23 -10.42
N PHE A 197 -9.12 -12.20 -11.31
CA PHE A 197 -9.31 -13.61 -11.03
C PHE A 197 -7.97 -14.27 -10.72
N LEU A 198 -7.98 -15.14 -9.73
CA LEU A 198 -6.90 -16.07 -9.46
C LEU A 198 -7.49 -17.48 -9.45
N LEU A 199 -7.16 -18.26 -10.49
CA LEU A 199 -7.55 -19.67 -10.60
C LEU A 199 -6.45 -20.51 -9.96
N VAL A 200 -6.81 -21.40 -9.03
CA VAL A 200 -5.84 -22.22 -8.29
C VAL A 200 -6.20 -23.69 -8.39
N THR A 201 -5.23 -24.51 -8.80
CA THR A 201 -5.31 -25.97 -8.66
C THR A 201 -4.20 -26.48 -7.75
N SER A 202 -4.54 -27.37 -6.84
CA SER A 202 -3.62 -28.12 -5.99
C SER A 202 -4.03 -29.59 -6.03
N SER A 203 -3.06 -30.50 -6.05
CA SER A 203 -3.32 -31.93 -6.03
C SER A 203 -2.52 -32.59 -4.90
N PRO A 204 -3.20 -33.14 -3.88
CA PRO A 204 -2.55 -33.90 -2.81
C PRO A 204 -1.77 -35.10 -3.35
N ALA A 205 -2.21 -35.68 -4.48
CA ALA A 205 -1.69 -36.91 -5.05
C ALA A 205 -0.33 -36.76 -5.75
N THR A 206 0.09 -35.55 -6.14
CA THR A 206 1.24 -35.37 -7.04
C THR A 206 2.43 -34.66 -6.41
N ASN A 207 2.40 -34.25 -5.13
CA ASN A 207 3.41 -33.36 -4.52
C ASN A 207 3.67 -32.06 -5.33
N PHE A 208 2.80 -31.72 -6.29
CA PHE A 208 2.96 -30.51 -7.10
C PHE A 208 2.52 -29.30 -6.27
N ARG A 209 3.39 -28.27 -6.29
CA ARG A 209 3.06 -26.91 -5.86
C ARG A 209 1.75 -26.49 -6.54
N ALA A 210 0.89 -25.77 -5.81
CA ALA A 210 -0.32 -25.18 -6.38
C ALA A 210 0.03 -24.41 -7.67
N LYS A 211 -0.68 -24.68 -8.77
CA LYS A 211 -0.57 -23.87 -9.98
C LYS A 211 -1.61 -22.75 -9.92
N THR A 212 -1.19 -21.56 -10.33
CA THR A 212 -2.00 -20.34 -10.29
C THR A 212 -2.11 -19.72 -11.68
N LEU A 213 -3.28 -19.17 -12.01
CA LEU A 213 -3.51 -18.33 -13.19
C LEU A 213 -4.10 -17.02 -12.70
N GLU A 214 -3.39 -15.93 -12.92
CA GLU A 214 -3.88 -14.58 -12.65
C GLU A 214 -4.42 -13.99 -13.94
N LEU A 215 -5.66 -13.49 -13.90
CA LEU A 215 -6.34 -12.91 -15.05
C LEU A 215 -7.04 -11.62 -14.63
N THR A 216 -6.90 -10.56 -15.40
CA THR A 216 -7.75 -9.37 -15.25
C THR A 216 -9.07 -9.56 -16.02
N ALA A 217 -10.10 -8.76 -15.71
CA ALA A 217 -11.31 -8.69 -16.52
C ALA A 217 -11.02 -8.42 -18.01
N LYS A 218 -10.00 -7.60 -18.30
CA LYS A 218 -9.55 -7.35 -19.68
C LYS A 218 -8.99 -8.62 -20.33
N ASP A 219 -8.16 -9.39 -19.62
CA ASP A 219 -7.60 -10.64 -20.14
C ASP A 219 -8.71 -11.65 -20.45
N VAL A 220 -9.69 -11.78 -19.54
CA VAL A 220 -10.87 -12.63 -19.75
C VAL A 220 -11.63 -12.20 -21.00
N SER A 221 -11.92 -10.91 -21.15
CA SER A 221 -12.66 -10.39 -22.31
C SER A 221 -11.93 -10.52 -23.65
N ALA A 222 -10.59 -10.68 -23.62
CA ALA A 222 -9.78 -10.80 -24.82
C ALA A 222 -9.82 -12.20 -25.43
N TYR A 223 -10.23 -13.23 -24.69
CA TYR A 223 -10.39 -14.57 -25.25
C TYR A 223 -11.54 -14.62 -26.25
N THR A 224 -11.36 -15.36 -27.34
CA THR A 224 -12.39 -15.56 -28.38
C THR A 224 -13.16 -16.88 -28.23
N ASP A 225 -12.85 -17.65 -27.18
CA ASP A 225 -13.46 -18.94 -26.87
C ASP A 225 -14.24 -18.90 -25.55
N LYS A 226 -14.62 -20.08 -25.03
CA LYS A 226 -15.42 -20.22 -23.81
C LYS A 226 -14.83 -19.53 -22.59
N ARG A 227 -13.51 -19.28 -22.54
CA ARG A 227 -12.84 -18.57 -21.43
C ARG A 227 -13.40 -17.18 -21.20
N SER A 228 -13.83 -16.49 -22.26
CA SER A 228 -14.45 -15.16 -22.16
C SER A 228 -15.71 -15.13 -21.28
N ASN A 229 -16.35 -16.28 -21.03
CA ASN A 229 -17.55 -16.38 -20.21
C ASN A 229 -17.27 -16.39 -18.69
N LEU A 230 -16.01 -16.40 -18.24
CA LEU A 230 -15.67 -16.56 -16.81
C LEU A 230 -16.34 -15.50 -15.93
N LEU A 231 -16.21 -14.22 -16.30
CA LEU A 231 -16.78 -13.14 -15.52
C LEU A 231 -18.32 -13.22 -15.46
N ALA A 232 -18.96 -13.51 -16.59
CA ALA A 232 -20.41 -13.64 -16.66
C ALA A 232 -20.94 -14.81 -15.82
N ALA A 233 -20.32 -15.99 -15.94
CA ALA A 233 -20.67 -17.18 -15.16
C ALA A 233 -20.44 -16.98 -13.65
N PHE A 234 -19.35 -16.29 -13.29
CA PHE A 234 -19.06 -15.97 -11.89
C PHE A 234 -20.09 -15.01 -11.31
N LYS A 235 -20.42 -13.93 -12.04
CA LYS A 235 -21.47 -12.98 -11.66
C LYS A 235 -22.83 -13.65 -11.48
N GLU A 236 -23.21 -14.54 -12.41
CA GLU A 236 -24.45 -15.31 -12.30
C GLU A 236 -24.46 -16.19 -11.03
N THR A 237 -23.35 -16.84 -10.72
CA THR A 237 -23.19 -17.66 -9.51
C THR A 237 -23.33 -16.83 -8.24
N VAL A 238 -22.70 -15.65 -8.17
CA VAL A 238 -22.83 -14.74 -7.03
C VAL A 238 -24.29 -14.27 -6.86
N ASN A 239 -24.96 -13.89 -7.95
CA ASN A 239 -26.36 -13.47 -7.89
C ASN A 239 -27.28 -14.57 -7.37
N LYS A 240 -27.11 -15.81 -7.86
CA LYS A 240 -27.84 -16.98 -7.35
C LYS A 240 -27.53 -17.28 -5.88
N ALA A 241 -26.28 -17.11 -5.47
CA ALA A 241 -25.88 -17.30 -4.08
C ALA A 241 -26.56 -16.30 -3.14
N ALA A 242 -26.72 -15.05 -3.57
CA ALA A 242 -27.40 -14.02 -2.80
C ALA A 242 -28.89 -14.32 -2.54
N GLU A 243 -29.51 -15.20 -3.34
CA GLU A 243 -30.86 -15.71 -3.13
C GLU A 243 -30.92 -16.81 -2.05
N THR A 244 -29.76 -17.33 -1.61
CA THR A 244 -29.66 -18.37 -0.57
C THR A 244 -29.38 -17.77 0.80
N GLU A 245 -29.86 -18.44 1.86
CA GLU A 245 -29.64 -17.97 3.24
C GLU A 245 -28.18 -18.15 3.65
N ALA A 246 -27.53 -17.06 4.06
CA ALA A 246 -26.15 -17.09 4.54
C ALA A 246 -26.04 -17.92 5.84
N PHE A 247 -24.93 -18.64 6.01
CA PHE A 247 -24.71 -19.48 7.19
C PHE A 247 -23.33 -19.26 7.82
N ALA A 248 -23.15 -19.70 9.06
CA ALA A 248 -21.87 -19.64 9.75
C ALA A 248 -21.11 -20.97 9.62
N ILE A 249 -19.79 -20.91 9.37
CA ILE A 249 -18.92 -22.08 9.38
C ILE A 249 -18.13 -22.13 10.69
N ALA A 250 -18.16 -23.28 11.37
CA ALA A 250 -17.29 -23.57 12.51
C ALA A 250 -16.08 -24.40 12.02
N GLY A 251 -14.98 -23.75 11.64
CA GLY A 251 -13.76 -24.45 11.22
C GLY A 251 -12.84 -23.61 10.32
N ARG A 252 -11.56 -23.99 10.23
CA ARG A 252 -10.60 -23.41 9.27
C ARG A 252 -10.64 -24.18 7.95
N ASP A 253 -10.67 -23.45 6.84
CA ASP A 253 -10.46 -23.92 5.48
C ASP A 253 -9.03 -24.47 5.31
N THR A 254 -8.85 -25.72 4.87
CA THR A 254 -7.49 -26.17 4.52
C THR A 254 -7.31 -27.14 3.35
N GLU A 255 -8.33 -27.72 2.71
CA GLU A 255 -8.07 -28.78 1.70
C GLU A 255 -8.96 -28.72 0.46
N ALA A 256 -8.90 -27.64 -0.33
CA ALA A 256 -9.57 -27.59 -1.61
C ALA A 256 -8.59 -27.66 -2.79
N GLU A 257 -8.88 -28.57 -3.71
CA GLU A 257 -8.02 -28.84 -4.86
C GLU A 257 -8.21 -27.79 -5.96
N ASN A 258 -9.43 -27.32 -6.21
CA ASN A 258 -9.70 -26.33 -7.26
C ASN A 258 -10.49 -25.15 -6.68
N ILE A 259 -9.95 -23.95 -6.84
CA ILE A 259 -10.49 -22.73 -6.28
C ILE A 259 -10.49 -21.62 -7.33
N ILE A 260 -11.56 -20.83 -7.37
CA ILE A 260 -11.60 -19.55 -8.07
C ILE A 260 -11.62 -18.45 -7.02
N TYR A 261 -10.60 -17.60 -7.02
CA TYR A 261 -10.62 -16.34 -6.29
C TYR A 261 -11.00 -15.21 -7.23
N LEU A 262 -11.85 -14.31 -6.76
CA LEU A 262 -12.10 -13.01 -7.38
C LEU A 262 -11.75 -11.93 -6.37
N GLN A 263 -10.87 -11.01 -6.74
CA GLN A 263 -10.58 -9.80 -5.98
C GLN A 263 -11.10 -8.59 -6.76
N ALA A 264 -11.83 -7.73 -6.08
CA ALA A 264 -12.24 -6.44 -6.60
C ALA A 264 -11.81 -5.33 -5.64
N THR A 265 -11.23 -4.27 -6.18
CA THR A 265 -10.89 -3.04 -5.45
C THR A 265 -11.86 -1.96 -5.89
N LEU A 266 -12.74 -1.51 -5.00
CA LEU A 266 -13.76 -0.50 -5.33
C LEU A 266 -13.25 0.94 -5.21
N GLY A 267 -12.23 1.16 -4.38
CA GLY A 267 -11.62 2.47 -4.23
C GLY A 267 -10.56 2.53 -3.14
N ASP A 268 -9.72 3.54 -3.26
CA ASP A 268 -8.73 3.92 -2.27
C ASP A 268 -9.21 5.16 -1.51
N TYR A 269 -8.93 5.21 -0.21
CA TYR A 269 -9.43 6.24 0.68
C TYR A 269 -8.35 6.73 1.64
N ILE A 270 -8.47 8.00 2.03
CA ILE A 270 -7.83 8.57 3.20
C ILE A 270 -8.95 8.82 4.21
N LYS A 271 -8.87 8.21 5.38
CA LYS A 271 -9.81 8.45 6.47
C LYS A 271 -9.19 9.42 7.46
N VAL A 272 -9.93 10.47 7.78
CA VAL A 272 -9.64 11.41 8.86
C VAL A 272 -10.72 11.24 9.92
N GLU A 273 -10.33 10.81 11.11
CA GLU A 273 -11.24 10.73 12.27
C GLU A 273 -11.04 11.90 13.22
N ASP A 274 -9.78 12.26 13.46
CA ASP A 274 -9.39 13.46 14.22
C ASP A 274 -7.93 13.83 13.93
N LYS A 275 -7.41 14.82 14.66
CA LYS A 275 -6.05 15.35 14.55
C LYS A 275 -4.95 14.28 14.62
N LYS A 276 -5.15 13.16 15.34
CA LYS A 276 -4.15 12.11 15.55
C LYS A 276 -4.51 10.77 14.90
N ARG A 277 -5.75 10.62 14.43
CA ARG A 277 -6.27 9.39 13.84
C ARG A 277 -6.63 9.66 12.39
N PHE A 278 -5.66 9.40 11.53
CA PHE A 278 -5.82 9.44 10.08
C PHE A 278 -5.00 8.32 9.45
N TYR A 279 -5.51 7.73 8.38
CA TYR A 279 -4.90 6.57 7.73
C TYR A 279 -5.40 6.40 6.29
N THR A 280 -4.65 5.66 5.48
CA THR A 280 -5.15 5.20 4.17
C THR A 280 -5.74 3.80 4.28
N TRP A 281 -6.76 3.51 3.47
CA TRP A 281 -7.34 2.19 3.36
C TRP A 281 -7.92 1.97 1.97
N THR A 282 -8.07 0.70 1.58
CA THR A 282 -8.63 0.31 0.28
C THR A 282 -9.88 -0.54 0.51
N HIS A 283 -10.96 -0.21 -0.20
CA HIS A 283 -12.19 -1.00 -0.18
C HIS A 283 -12.02 -2.20 -1.10
N ASN A 284 -11.87 -3.36 -0.48
CA ASN A 284 -11.68 -4.61 -1.21
C ASN A 284 -12.82 -5.59 -0.94
N ILE A 285 -13.23 -6.29 -1.99
CA ILE A 285 -14.15 -7.43 -1.93
C ILE A 285 -13.40 -8.62 -2.49
N TYR A 286 -13.43 -9.71 -1.74
CA TYR A 286 -12.84 -10.99 -2.11
C TYR A 286 -13.95 -12.03 -2.16
N TYR A 287 -13.99 -12.79 -3.24
CA TYR A 287 -14.76 -14.01 -3.31
C TYR A 287 -13.82 -15.20 -3.41
N THR A 288 -14.12 -16.26 -2.66
CA THR A 288 -13.48 -17.57 -2.81
C THR A 288 -14.55 -18.60 -3.12
N LEU A 289 -14.42 -19.24 -4.28
CA LEU A 289 -15.31 -20.30 -4.71
C LEU A 289 -14.57 -21.64 -4.75
N TYR A 290 -15.08 -22.61 -4.00
CA TYR A 290 -14.51 -23.94 -3.87
C TYR A 290 -15.17 -24.91 -4.85
N LEU A 291 -14.43 -25.32 -5.89
CA LEU A 291 -14.93 -26.19 -6.96
C LEU A 291 -14.72 -27.69 -6.68
N SER A 292 -13.93 -28.04 -5.67
CA SER A 292 -13.73 -29.44 -5.25
C SER A 292 -13.23 -29.51 -3.80
N GLY A 293 -13.13 -30.74 -3.28
CA GLY A 293 -12.72 -31.01 -1.90
C GLY A 293 -13.90 -30.94 -0.90
N PRO A 294 -13.61 -30.94 0.41
CA PRO A 294 -14.63 -30.96 1.47
C PRO A 294 -15.56 -29.74 1.47
N ASN A 295 -15.07 -28.61 0.95
CA ASN A 295 -15.81 -27.36 0.84
C ASN A 295 -16.44 -27.16 -0.55
N HIS A 296 -16.57 -28.22 -1.37
CA HIS A 296 -17.18 -28.11 -2.69
C HIS A 296 -18.54 -27.39 -2.65
N ASN A 297 -18.76 -26.46 -3.59
CA ASN A 297 -19.92 -25.57 -3.69
C ASN A 297 -20.06 -24.58 -2.52
N LEU A 298 -19.00 -24.36 -1.74
CA LEU A 298 -18.93 -23.22 -0.84
C LEU A 298 -18.47 -21.98 -1.61
N MET A 299 -19.11 -20.86 -1.33
CA MET A 299 -18.60 -19.54 -1.70
C MET A 299 -18.47 -18.68 -0.45
N THR A 300 -17.32 -18.02 -0.30
CA THR A 300 -17.12 -16.99 0.72
C THR A 300 -17.03 -15.63 0.04
N ARG A 301 -17.64 -14.62 0.66
CA ARG A 301 -17.49 -13.22 0.32
C ARG A 301 -16.90 -12.51 1.53
N SER A 302 -15.69 -12.00 1.41
CA SER A 302 -15.07 -11.13 2.41
C SER A 302 -15.07 -9.69 1.90
N GLU A 303 -15.66 -8.77 2.64
CA GLU A 303 -15.65 -7.35 2.31
C GLU A 303 -14.91 -6.55 3.38
N HIS A 304 -13.85 -5.85 2.97
CA HIS A 304 -13.03 -5.01 3.82
C HIS A 304 -13.37 -3.55 3.50
N HIS A 305 -14.12 -2.89 4.39
CA HIS A 305 -14.52 -1.50 4.22
C HIS A 305 -14.53 -0.74 5.55
N TYR A 306 -14.05 0.51 5.55
CA TYR A 306 -13.95 1.37 6.73
C TYR A 306 -14.74 2.67 6.60
N LEU A 307 -15.74 2.72 5.72
CA LEU A 307 -16.59 3.90 5.56
C LEU A 307 -17.19 4.31 6.91
N ASP A 308 -17.81 3.36 7.60
CA ASP A 308 -18.51 3.56 8.88
C ASP A 308 -17.77 2.98 10.11
N ARG A 309 -16.50 2.59 9.97
CA ARG A 309 -15.71 1.90 11.03
C ARG A 309 -14.29 2.42 11.17
N SER A 310 -13.68 2.31 12.35
CA SER A 310 -12.28 2.71 12.57
C SER A 310 -11.31 1.53 12.49
N LEU A 311 -10.12 1.76 11.92
CA LEU A 311 -8.98 0.84 12.08
C LEU A 311 -8.47 0.78 13.53
N PHE A 312 -8.83 1.76 14.36
CA PHE A 312 -8.41 1.84 15.76
C PHE A 312 -9.41 1.21 16.74
N ASP A 313 -10.57 0.76 16.26
CA ASP A 313 -11.57 0.10 17.11
C ASP A 313 -11.04 -1.26 17.57
N ARG A 314 -11.20 -1.57 18.86
CA ARG A 314 -10.69 -2.81 19.50
C ARG A 314 -11.27 -4.09 18.89
N ASP A 315 -12.46 -4.00 18.32
CA ASP A 315 -13.13 -5.15 17.70
C ASP A 315 -12.56 -5.47 16.32
N GLY A 316 -11.73 -4.56 15.74
CA GLY A 316 -10.83 -4.83 14.62
C GLY A 316 -11.43 -5.71 13.52
N LEU A 317 -12.72 -5.57 13.24
CA LEU A 317 -13.44 -6.45 12.33
C LEU A 317 -12.96 -6.14 10.91
N ASN A 318 -11.87 -6.81 10.57
CA ASN A 318 -11.06 -6.65 9.36
C ASN A 318 -11.77 -7.13 8.09
N GLY A 319 -13.04 -7.52 8.17
CA GLY A 319 -13.85 -7.90 7.02
C GLY A 319 -15.20 -8.48 7.45
N ILE A 320 -16.25 -8.18 6.69
CA ILE A 320 -17.54 -8.87 6.80
C ILE A 320 -17.42 -10.13 5.95
N ASN A 321 -17.29 -11.29 6.61
CA ASN A 321 -17.30 -12.58 5.96
C ASN A 321 -18.73 -13.12 5.88
N THR A 322 -19.18 -13.41 4.66
CA THR A 322 -20.46 -14.06 4.40
C THR A 322 -20.21 -15.37 3.67
N TYR A 323 -20.90 -16.43 4.08
CA TYR A 323 -20.74 -17.76 3.51
C TYR A 323 -22.04 -18.20 2.84
N TYR A 324 -21.93 -18.72 1.63
CA TYR A 324 -23.05 -19.18 0.82
C TYR A 324 -22.82 -20.62 0.40
N ARG A 325 -23.88 -21.43 0.46
CA ARG A 325 -23.84 -22.79 -0.07
C ARG A 325 -24.52 -22.75 -1.43
N LEU A 326 -23.73 -22.98 -2.46
CA LEU A 326 -24.22 -22.98 -3.82
C LEU A 326 -24.95 -24.30 -4.11
N ALA A 327 -26.01 -24.22 -4.91
CA ALA A 327 -26.48 -25.40 -5.63
C ALA A 327 -25.34 -25.90 -6.54
N ALA A 328 -25.33 -27.19 -6.88
CA ALA A 328 -24.34 -27.72 -7.81
C ALA A 328 -24.36 -26.91 -9.13
N ASP A 329 -23.34 -26.09 -9.33
CA ASP A 329 -23.21 -25.25 -10.52
C ASP A 329 -22.49 -26.04 -11.62
N ASN A 330 -23.20 -26.22 -12.73
CA ASN A 330 -22.69 -26.92 -13.91
C ASN A 330 -21.95 -25.99 -14.89
N THR A 331 -21.69 -24.73 -14.54
CA THR A 331 -21.03 -23.76 -15.44
C THR A 331 -19.59 -23.44 -15.05
N LEU A 332 -19.30 -23.06 -13.80
CA LEU A 332 -17.95 -22.65 -13.40
C LEU A 332 -16.94 -23.80 -13.33
N ALA A 333 -17.33 -24.98 -12.81
CA ALA A 333 -16.40 -26.10 -12.74
C ALA A 333 -15.95 -26.60 -14.14
N PRO A 334 -16.83 -26.80 -15.14
CA PRO A 334 -16.40 -27.12 -16.50
C PRO A 334 -15.59 -26.01 -17.16
N LEU A 335 -15.93 -24.74 -16.89
CA LEU A 335 -15.18 -23.61 -17.43
C LEU A 335 -13.76 -23.56 -16.85
N PHE A 336 -13.61 -23.79 -15.54
CA PHE A 336 -12.32 -23.92 -14.88
C PHE A 336 -11.47 -25.03 -15.54
N GLN A 337 -12.05 -26.22 -15.74
CA GLN A 337 -11.39 -27.32 -16.45
C GLN A 337 -10.99 -26.93 -17.89
N TYR A 338 -11.80 -26.13 -18.58
CA TYR A 338 -11.46 -25.62 -19.90
C TYR A 338 -10.24 -24.70 -19.87
N TYR A 339 -10.09 -23.84 -18.85
CA TYR A 339 -8.87 -23.07 -18.63
C TYR A 339 -7.65 -23.97 -18.41
N LEU A 340 -7.77 -25.00 -17.55
CA LEU A 340 -6.69 -25.97 -17.30
C LEU A 340 -6.17 -26.60 -18.60
N LEU A 341 -7.09 -26.92 -19.50
CA LEU A 341 -6.81 -27.63 -20.73
C LEU A 341 -6.35 -26.73 -21.88
N ASN A 342 -6.58 -25.41 -21.83
CA ASN A 342 -6.37 -24.54 -22.99
C ASN A 342 -5.47 -23.32 -22.70
N ASP A 343 -4.98 -23.17 -21.47
CA ASP A 343 -4.00 -22.13 -21.15
C ASP A 343 -2.56 -22.67 -21.22
N PRO A 344 -1.71 -22.15 -22.13
CA PRO A 344 -0.32 -22.59 -22.28
C PRO A 344 0.49 -22.47 -20.98
N GLY A 345 0.17 -21.50 -20.11
CA GLY A 345 0.82 -21.33 -18.80
C GLY A 345 0.56 -22.50 -17.84
N TRP A 346 -0.47 -23.30 -18.11
CA TRP A 346 -0.86 -24.48 -17.33
C TRP A 346 -0.48 -25.80 -18.01
N GLN A 347 -0.36 -25.79 -19.34
CA GLN A 347 0.07 -26.91 -20.18
C GLN A 347 1.58 -27.19 -20.11
N ILE A 348 2.12 -27.49 -18.92
CA ILE A 348 3.36 -28.25 -18.80
C ILE A 348 3.10 -29.37 -17.79
N ALA A 349 2.82 -30.57 -18.32
CA ALA A 349 2.90 -31.91 -17.72
C ALA A 349 1.93 -32.91 -18.41
N ARG A 350 1.81 -32.91 -19.75
CA ARG A 350 1.21 -34.06 -20.48
C ARG A 350 2.19 -34.81 -21.38
N THR A 351 3.44 -34.36 -21.48
CA THR A 351 4.48 -35.07 -22.23
C THR A 351 5.46 -35.74 -21.27
N ALA A 352 4.95 -36.71 -20.52
CA ALA A 352 5.74 -37.80 -19.97
C ALA A 352 4.80 -39.00 -19.89
N GLU A 353 4.39 -39.52 -21.05
CA GLU A 353 3.99 -40.92 -21.11
C GLU A 353 5.16 -41.74 -20.54
N PRO A 354 4.94 -42.63 -19.57
CA PRO A 354 5.96 -43.61 -19.24
C PRO A 354 6.19 -44.43 -20.50
N ALA A 355 7.41 -44.35 -21.04
CA ALA A 355 7.84 -45.20 -22.14
C ALA A 355 7.44 -46.64 -21.79
N ALA A 356 6.65 -47.26 -22.68
CA ALA A 356 6.33 -48.67 -22.59
C ALA A 356 7.63 -49.45 -22.35
N MET A 357 7.69 -50.18 -21.23
CA MET A 357 8.81 -51.10 -21.01
C MET A 357 8.78 -52.13 -22.15
N PRO A 358 9.90 -52.36 -22.85
CA PRO A 358 9.96 -53.40 -23.86
C PRO A 358 9.74 -54.75 -23.16
N GLY A 359 8.82 -55.53 -23.73
CA GLY A 359 8.43 -56.83 -23.19
C GLY A 359 9.61 -57.77 -23.04
N GLU A 360 9.63 -58.47 -21.91
CA GLU A 360 10.36 -59.72 -21.77
C GLU A 360 9.73 -60.73 -22.73
N ALA A 361 10.45 -61.04 -23.80
CA ALA A 361 10.26 -62.28 -24.53
C ALA A 361 11.19 -63.33 -23.91
N ASN A 362 10.62 -64.49 -23.59
CA ASN A 362 11.29 -65.71 -23.14
C ASN A 362 12.46 -66.13 -24.04
#